data_AF-A0A4V2PVN5-F1
#
_entry.id   AF-A0A4V2PVN5-F1
#
_cell.length_a   1.000
_cell.length_b   1.000
_cell.length_c   1.000
_cell.angle_alpha   90.00
_cell.angle_beta   90.00
_cell.angle_gamma   90.00
#
_symmetry.space_group_name_H-M   'P 1'
#
loop_
_entity.id
_entity.type
_entity.pdbx_description
1 polymer ?
#
loop_
_entity_poly.entity_id
_entity_poly.type
_entity_poly.pdbx_seq_one_letter_code
_entity_poly.pdbx_strand_id
1 'polypeptide(L)'
;MKSRFYTGLTLCLLCLGVVACGSRPQPATHAAAAPPAPKTKVAPSTPLDKKAAELGGITWDKQWDPMIEKALPAEMLSRRVPRDVRRFCPRFYQMTNVDKRAYWAYFFQALAAAEAGLNPTTNVRHDEPAIHKIDSVTGEYIHSEGLLQLTYEDAKRYGCDFNWSADRKLPPHDPQRTILQAKNNLLCGIRILSNQILTQRKPIYSPTSYWSTLQPGTESFRIFEKQMTNPPQACGLHIKAVPARTAQPQPLEASR
;
A
#
# COMPACT_ATOMS: atom_id res chain seq x y z
N MET A 1 -21.54 -58.03 7.73
CA MET A 1 -22.45 -59.14 7.35
C MET A 1 -23.87 -58.58 7.20
N LYS A 2 -24.56 -58.90 6.09
CA LYS A 2 -26.04 -58.89 5.83
C LYS A 2 -26.86 -57.63 6.29
N SER A 3 -27.42 -56.80 5.40
CA SER A 3 -28.71 -56.96 4.65
C SER A 3 -29.96 -56.85 5.58
N ARG A 4 -31.09 -56.15 5.30
CA ARG A 4 -31.81 -55.82 4.04
C ARG A 4 -32.65 -54.52 4.09
N PHE A 5 -33.13 -54.11 2.91
CA PHE A 5 -34.24 -53.19 2.61
C PHE A 5 -35.53 -53.37 3.44
N TYR A 6 -36.36 -52.31 3.50
CA TYR A 6 -37.77 -52.39 3.04
C TYR A 6 -38.34 -51.03 2.61
N THR A 7 -39.12 -51.04 1.52
CA THR A 7 -39.88 -49.91 0.97
C THR A 7 -41.24 -49.79 1.68
N GLY A 8 -41.77 -48.57 1.83
CA GLY A 8 -43.09 -48.35 2.44
C GLY A 8 -43.69 -47.00 2.04
N LEU A 9 -44.49 -46.99 0.96
CA LEU A 9 -45.29 -45.84 0.54
C LEU A 9 -46.68 -45.96 1.18
N THR A 10 -47.08 -45.00 2.02
CA THR A 10 -48.49 -44.87 2.46
C THR A 10 -48.88 -43.40 2.52
N LEU A 11 -49.81 -43.02 1.65
CA LEU A 11 -50.45 -41.71 1.63
C LEU A 11 -51.68 -41.75 2.55
N CYS A 12 -51.84 -40.78 3.45
CA CYS A 12 -53.11 -40.52 4.12
C CYS A 12 -53.32 -39.01 4.27
N LEU A 13 -54.57 -38.57 4.13
CA LEU A 13 -54.97 -37.20 3.80
C LEU A 13 -56.07 -36.74 4.77
N LEU A 14 -56.17 -35.42 5.02
CA LEU A 14 -57.24 -34.74 5.81
C LEU A 14 -57.12 -35.00 7.34
N CYS A 15 -57.46 -34.14 8.32
CA CYS A 15 -57.87 -32.72 8.45
C CYS A 15 -57.76 -32.35 9.97
N LEU A 16 -58.00 -31.16 10.56
CA LEU A 16 -58.53 -29.83 10.16
C LEU A 16 -58.09 -28.77 11.23
N GLY A 17 -58.05 -27.47 10.90
CA GLY A 17 -57.82 -26.35 11.86
C GLY A 17 -56.33 -26.04 12.13
N VAL A 18 -55.91 -24.85 12.59
CA VAL A 18 -56.64 -23.84 13.38
C VAL A 18 -56.13 -22.40 13.07
N VAL A 19 -57.06 -21.45 12.92
CA VAL A 19 -56.97 -19.96 13.11
C VAL A 19 -55.92 -19.12 12.33
N ALA A 20 -56.42 -17.99 11.81
CA ALA A 20 -55.67 -16.96 11.11
C ALA A 20 -54.88 -16.01 12.02
N CYS A 21 -53.79 -15.43 11.48
CA CYS A 21 -53.35 -14.10 11.86
C CYS A 21 -52.78 -13.38 10.63
N GLY A 22 -53.25 -12.15 10.37
CA GLY A 22 -53.03 -11.46 9.09
C GLY A 22 -51.58 -10.98 8.92
N SER A 23 -50.96 -11.33 7.79
CA SER A 23 -49.66 -10.80 7.39
C SER A 23 -49.78 -9.32 7.01
N ARG A 24 -49.43 -8.42 7.94
CA ARG A 24 -49.12 -7.02 7.58
C ARG A 24 -47.99 -7.02 6.54
N PRO A 25 -48.11 -6.30 5.42
CA PRO A 25 -46.97 -6.04 4.56
C PRO A 25 -45.91 -5.28 5.37
N GLN A 26 -44.70 -5.85 5.49
CA GLN A 26 -43.58 -5.06 5.96
C GLN A 26 -43.31 -3.96 4.92
N PRO A 27 -43.19 -2.68 5.31
CA PRO A 27 -42.70 -1.67 4.39
C PRO A 27 -41.30 -2.09 3.95
N ALA A 28 -41.06 -2.07 2.64
CA ALA A 28 -39.78 -2.48 2.08
C ALA A 28 -38.66 -1.63 2.72
N THR A 29 -37.79 -2.30 3.47
CA THR A 29 -36.55 -1.69 3.94
C THR A 29 -35.74 -1.32 2.71
N HIS A 30 -35.65 -0.01 2.43
CA HIS A 30 -34.77 0.50 1.39
C HIS A 30 -33.35 0.01 1.69
N ALA A 31 -32.88 -0.95 0.91
CA ALA A 31 -31.51 -1.43 1.01
C ALA A 31 -30.59 -0.23 0.77
N ALA A 32 -29.88 0.20 1.81
CA ALA A 32 -28.94 1.30 1.70
C ALA A 32 -27.91 0.93 0.63
N ALA A 33 -27.86 1.71 -0.45
CA ALA A 33 -26.93 1.46 -1.55
C ALA A 33 -25.51 1.39 -0.98
N ALA A 34 -24.77 0.33 -1.34
CA ALA A 34 -23.38 0.19 -0.93
C ALA A 34 -22.60 1.46 -1.32
N PRO A 35 -21.73 2.00 -0.44
CA PRO A 35 -20.99 3.22 -0.74
C PRO A 35 -20.27 3.10 -2.09
N PRO A 36 -20.36 4.12 -2.97
CA PRO A 36 -19.72 4.05 -4.28
C PRO A 36 -18.23 3.80 -4.10
N ALA A 37 -17.69 2.86 -4.89
CA ALA A 37 -16.28 2.49 -4.82
C ALA A 37 -15.40 3.74 -4.95
N PRO A 38 -14.34 3.88 -4.12
CA PRO A 38 -13.49 5.05 -4.15
C PRO A 38 -12.86 5.21 -5.53
N LYS A 39 -13.00 6.40 -6.13
CA LYS A 39 -12.34 6.74 -7.39
C LYS A 39 -10.83 6.67 -7.18
N THR A 40 -10.16 5.75 -7.86
CA THR A 40 -8.70 5.59 -7.83
C THR A 40 -8.04 6.41 -8.93
N LYS A 41 -6.74 6.69 -8.79
CA LYS A 41 -5.93 7.36 -9.83
C LYS A 41 -4.61 6.62 -9.94
N VAL A 42 -4.37 6.02 -11.11
CA VAL A 42 -3.11 5.33 -11.42
C VAL A 42 -1.93 6.26 -11.20
N ALA A 43 -0.89 5.78 -10.51
CA ALA A 43 0.33 6.52 -10.29
C ALA A 43 1.10 6.71 -11.62
N PRO A 44 1.82 7.82 -11.80
CA PRO A 44 2.72 7.98 -12.95
C PRO A 44 3.94 7.06 -12.77
N SER A 45 4.36 6.36 -13.82
CA SER A 45 5.58 5.55 -13.79
C SER A 45 6.80 6.34 -13.27
N THR A 46 7.57 5.74 -12.37
CA THR A 46 8.87 6.25 -11.92
C THR A 46 9.89 6.22 -13.06
N PRO A 47 11.04 6.92 -12.93
CA PRO A 47 12.09 6.90 -13.95
C PRO A 47 12.67 5.51 -14.21
N LEU A 48 12.85 4.67 -13.19
CA LEU A 48 13.28 3.28 -13.39
C LEU A 48 12.20 2.47 -14.10
N ASP A 49 10.92 2.61 -13.74
CA ASP A 49 9.81 1.89 -14.39
C ASP A 49 9.69 2.25 -15.87
N LYS A 50 9.80 3.54 -16.21
CA LYS A 50 9.89 4.00 -17.61
C LYS A 50 11.10 3.38 -18.31
N LYS A 51 12.27 3.39 -17.68
CA LYS A 51 13.48 2.88 -18.32
C LYS A 51 13.48 1.37 -18.49
N ALA A 52 12.87 0.63 -17.56
CA ALA A 52 12.63 -0.80 -17.68
C ALA A 52 11.67 -1.08 -18.85
N ALA A 53 10.57 -0.34 -18.97
CA ALA A 53 9.63 -0.48 -20.08
C ALA A 53 10.29 -0.21 -21.46
N GLU A 54 11.16 0.81 -21.56
CA GLU A 54 11.94 1.09 -22.78
C GLU A 54 12.92 -0.04 -23.16
N LEU A 55 13.45 -0.77 -22.17
CA LEU A 55 14.49 -1.78 -22.34
C LEU A 55 13.96 -3.23 -22.30
N GLY A 56 12.65 -3.44 -22.12
CA GLY A 56 12.07 -4.78 -21.93
C GLY A 56 12.42 -5.43 -20.57
N GLY A 57 12.77 -4.62 -19.57
CA GLY A 57 13.05 -5.06 -18.20
C GLY A 57 11.79 -5.28 -17.35
N ILE A 58 12.00 -5.61 -16.07
CA ILE A 58 10.91 -5.80 -15.11
C ILE A 58 10.26 -4.45 -14.78
N THR A 59 8.98 -4.31 -15.07
CA THR A 59 8.17 -3.11 -14.81
C THR A 59 7.24 -3.30 -13.61
N TRP A 60 6.76 -2.19 -13.06
CA TRP A 60 5.71 -2.16 -12.04
C TRP A 60 4.36 -2.65 -12.59
N ASP A 61 3.72 -3.58 -11.89
CA ASP A 61 2.35 -3.99 -12.22
C ASP A 61 1.35 -2.95 -11.68
N LYS A 62 0.59 -2.34 -12.59
CA LYS A 62 -0.46 -1.36 -12.28
C LYS A 62 -1.60 -1.93 -11.44
N GLN A 63 -1.71 -3.25 -11.29
CA GLN A 63 -2.64 -3.87 -10.34
C GLN A 63 -2.21 -3.69 -8.87
N TRP A 64 -0.95 -3.36 -8.59
CA TRP A 64 -0.46 -3.11 -7.24
C TRP A 64 -0.90 -1.74 -6.69
N ASP A 65 -1.06 -0.73 -7.56
CA ASP A 65 -1.62 0.60 -7.21
C ASP A 65 -2.92 0.49 -6.39
N PRO A 66 -4.01 -0.15 -6.88
CA PRO A 66 -5.25 -0.27 -6.13
C PRO A 66 -5.13 -1.16 -4.88
N MET A 67 -4.09 -2.00 -4.75
CA MET A 67 -3.82 -2.71 -3.49
C MET A 67 -3.29 -1.74 -2.42
N ILE A 68 -2.31 -0.91 -2.80
CA ILE A 68 -1.76 0.15 -1.95
C ILE A 68 -2.86 1.16 -1.60
N GLU A 69 -3.57 1.69 -2.60
CA GLU A 69 -4.63 2.68 -2.42
C GLU A 69 -5.68 2.21 -1.41
N LYS A 70 -6.08 0.92 -1.43
CA LYS A 70 -7.06 0.35 -0.50
C LYS A 70 -6.50 0.09 0.90
N ALA A 71 -5.23 -0.31 1.01
CA ALA A 71 -4.60 -0.66 2.28
C ALA A 71 -4.15 0.54 3.14
N LEU A 72 -4.05 1.74 2.55
CA LEU A 72 -3.66 2.96 3.27
C LEU A 72 -4.68 3.34 4.38
N PRO A 73 -4.27 3.44 5.65
CA PRO A 73 -5.12 3.92 6.73
C PRO A 73 -5.47 5.40 6.52
N ALA A 74 -6.64 5.83 7.02
CA ALA A 74 -7.16 7.18 6.79
C ALA A 74 -6.19 8.28 7.28
N GLU A 75 -5.44 7.99 8.34
CA GLU A 75 -4.41 8.84 8.92
C GLU A 75 -3.27 9.17 7.94
N MET A 76 -2.90 8.24 7.05
CA MET A 76 -1.91 8.52 6.00
C MET A 76 -2.42 9.50 4.94
N LEU A 77 -3.72 9.84 4.93
CA LEU A 77 -4.29 10.89 4.06
C LEU A 77 -4.53 12.21 4.83
N SER A 78 -4.20 12.24 6.12
CA SER A 78 -4.51 13.33 7.04
C SER A 78 -3.31 14.24 7.33
N ARG A 79 -3.52 15.25 8.18
CA ARG A 79 -2.44 16.09 8.73
C ARG A 79 -1.55 15.37 9.76
N ARG A 80 -1.81 14.10 10.10
CA ARG A 80 -0.93 13.28 10.96
C ARG A 80 0.36 12.86 10.25
N VAL A 81 0.39 12.84 8.92
CA VAL A 81 1.60 12.59 8.13
C VAL A 81 2.65 13.69 8.43
N PRO A 82 3.92 13.34 8.71
CA PRO A 82 5.03 14.28 8.88
C PRO A 82 5.21 15.28 7.74
N ARG A 83 5.68 16.50 8.08
CA ARG A 83 5.77 17.64 7.15
C ARG A 83 6.79 17.45 6.03
N ASP A 84 7.79 16.59 6.22
CA ASP A 84 8.82 16.26 5.24
C ASP A 84 8.28 15.50 4.02
N VAL A 85 7.03 15.00 4.05
CA VAL A 85 6.29 14.59 2.83
C VAL A 85 6.30 15.67 1.74
N ARG A 86 6.42 16.95 2.13
CA ARG A 86 6.54 18.08 1.21
C ARG A 86 7.84 18.11 0.40
N ARG A 87 8.87 17.33 0.76
CA ARG A 87 10.14 17.22 0.00
C ARG A 87 9.88 16.84 -1.45
N PHE A 88 8.99 15.87 -1.67
CA PHE A 88 8.58 15.44 -3.02
C PHE A 88 7.12 15.75 -3.34
N CYS A 89 6.29 16.10 -2.33
CA CYS A 89 4.91 16.50 -2.57
C CYS A 89 4.53 17.80 -1.85
N PRO A 90 5.00 18.99 -2.31
CA PRO A 90 4.75 20.27 -1.66
C PRO A 90 3.28 20.56 -1.33
N ARG A 91 2.36 20.12 -2.20
CA ARG A 91 0.90 20.31 -2.08
C ARG A 91 0.16 19.18 -1.36
N PHE A 92 0.85 18.22 -0.73
CA PHE A 92 0.25 17.01 -0.14
C PHE A 92 -0.98 17.28 0.74
N TYR A 93 -0.95 18.31 1.60
CA TYR A 93 -2.06 18.62 2.51
C TYR A 93 -3.21 19.41 1.87
N GLN A 94 -3.02 19.95 0.66
CA GLN A 94 -4.00 20.66 -0.15
C GLN A 94 -4.68 19.73 -1.17
N MET A 95 -4.11 18.55 -1.42
CA MET A 95 -4.61 17.55 -2.36
C MET A 95 -5.85 16.82 -1.86
N THR A 96 -6.66 16.31 -2.79
CA THR A 96 -7.78 15.42 -2.48
C THR A 96 -7.27 14.10 -1.90
N ASN A 97 -8.13 13.35 -1.20
CA ASN A 97 -7.75 12.02 -0.71
C ASN A 97 -7.40 11.04 -1.85
N VAL A 98 -7.99 11.19 -3.04
CA VAL A 98 -7.65 10.42 -4.24
C VAL A 98 -6.22 10.73 -4.69
N ASP A 99 -5.88 12.01 -4.80
CA ASP A 99 -4.53 12.44 -5.20
C ASP A 99 -3.45 12.02 -4.17
N LYS A 100 -3.79 11.99 -2.88
CA LYS A 100 -2.90 11.49 -1.82
C LYS A 100 -2.70 9.97 -1.91
N ARG A 101 -3.74 9.20 -2.23
CA ARG A 101 -3.60 7.75 -2.46
C ARG A 101 -2.70 7.48 -3.67
N ALA A 102 -2.86 8.22 -4.77
CA ALA A 102 -1.97 8.15 -5.93
C ALA A 102 -0.51 8.55 -5.61
N TYR A 103 -0.29 9.55 -4.74
CA TYR A 103 1.06 9.88 -4.24
C TYR A 103 1.67 8.72 -3.46
N TRP A 104 0.92 8.04 -2.60
CA TRP A 104 1.44 6.91 -1.84
C TRP A 104 1.70 5.67 -2.71
N ALA A 105 0.86 5.40 -3.72
CA ALA A 105 1.16 4.38 -4.73
C ALA A 105 2.48 4.68 -5.45
N TYR A 106 2.66 5.91 -5.93
CA TYR A 106 3.93 6.38 -6.52
C TYR A 106 5.12 6.26 -5.56
N PHE A 107 4.95 6.62 -4.28
CA PHE A 107 5.99 6.52 -3.26
C PHE A 107 6.44 5.06 -3.06
N PHE A 108 5.50 4.10 -3.01
CA PHE A 108 5.84 2.68 -2.87
C PHE A 108 6.44 2.08 -4.15
N GLN A 109 6.02 2.55 -5.34
CA GLN A 109 6.71 2.23 -6.59
C GLN A 109 8.16 2.75 -6.59
N ALA A 110 8.39 3.98 -6.14
CA ALA A 110 9.71 4.59 -6.06
C ALA A 110 10.61 3.89 -5.02
N LEU A 111 10.03 3.47 -3.90
CA LEU A 111 10.70 2.67 -2.88
C LEU A 111 11.09 1.29 -3.43
N ALA A 112 10.16 0.58 -4.08
CA ALA A 112 10.44 -0.74 -4.67
C ALA A 112 11.45 -0.69 -5.84
N ALA A 113 11.46 0.41 -6.60
CA ALA A 113 12.48 0.68 -7.60
C ALA A 113 13.88 0.88 -6.97
N ALA A 114 13.96 1.52 -5.81
CA ALA A 114 15.23 1.78 -5.12
C ALA A 114 15.75 0.57 -4.32
N GLU A 115 14.86 -0.22 -3.72
CA GLU A 115 15.20 -1.39 -2.89
C GLU A 115 15.46 -2.67 -3.72
N ALA A 116 14.61 -2.95 -4.72
CA ALA A 116 14.60 -4.25 -5.40
C ALA A 116 14.66 -4.15 -6.94
N GLY A 117 14.82 -2.95 -7.50
CA GLY A 117 14.78 -2.73 -8.96
C GLY A 117 13.44 -3.12 -9.59
N LEU A 118 12.33 -2.98 -8.85
CA LEU A 118 10.97 -3.44 -9.20
C LEU A 118 10.78 -4.96 -9.27
N ASN A 119 11.81 -5.78 -8.98
CA ASN A 119 11.70 -7.23 -9.03
C ASN A 119 11.09 -7.81 -7.72
N PRO A 120 9.93 -8.49 -7.77
CA PRO A 120 9.27 -9.03 -6.58
C PRO A 120 9.95 -10.27 -5.99
N THR A 121 10.89 -10.92 -6.69
CA THR A 121 11.61 -12.11 -6.19
C THR A 121 13.07 -11.84 -5.80
N THR A 122 13.48 -10.57 -5.70
CA THR A 122 14.80 -10.19 -5.18
C THR A 122 14.99 -10.68 -3.75
N ASN A 123 16.08 -11.41 -3.51
CA ASN A 123 16.50 -11.87 -2.19
C ASN A 123 17.97 -11.50 -2.01
N VAL A 124 18.29 -10.78 -0.92
CA VAL A 124 19.64 -10.33 -0.57
C VAL A 124 19.95 -10.84 0.84
N ARG A 125 21.07 -11.56 0.98
CA ARG A 125 21.61 -11.96 2.28
C ARG A 125 22.60 -10.91 2.76
N HIS A 126 22.43 -10.40 3.98
CA HIS A 126 23.41 -9.49 4.59
C HIS A 126 24.51 -10.31 5.27
N ASP A 127 25.60 -10.59 4.56
CA ASP A 127 26.73 -11.39 5.06
C ASP A 127 27.93 -10.58 5.57
N GLU A 128 27.78 -9.27 5.75
CA GLU A 128 28.76 -8.43 6.44
C GLU A 128 28.74 -8.65 7.97
N PRO A 129 29.86 -9.03 8.62
CA PRO A 129 29.90 -9.40 10.05
C PRO A 129 29.34 -8.36 11.02
N ALA A 130 29.39 -7.07 10.68
CA ALA A 130 28.85 -5.99 11.52
C ALA A 130 27.30 -5.97 11.58
N ILE A 131 26.63 -6.70 10.68
CA ILE A 131 25.16 -6.73 10.52
C ILE A 131 24.64 -8.18 10.54
N HIS A 132 25.47 -9.16 10.93
CA HIS A 132 25.08 -10.56 11.17
C HIS A 132 24.07 -10.65 12.32
N LYS A 133 22.80 -10.51 11.97
CA LYS A 133 21.66 -10.69 12.87
C LYS A 133 20.92 -11.96 12.44
N ILE A 134 20.43 -12.69 13.43
CA ILE A 134 19.54 -13.83 13.22
C ILE A 134 18.10 -13.31 13.18
N ASP A 135 17.34 -13.66 12.14
CA ASP A 135 15.91 -13.39 12.07
C ASP A 135 15.19 -14.26 13.11
N SER A 136 14.46 -13.62 14.03
CA SER A 136 13.83 -14.31 15.17
C SER A 136 12.59 -15.15 14.82
N VAL A 137 12.22 -15.22 13.54
CA VAL A 137 11.17 -16.09 12.98
C VAL A 137 11.77 -17.23 12.16
N THR A 138 12.83 -16.99 11.37
CA THR A 138 13.46 -18.07 10.58
C THR A 138 14.43 -18.92 11.38
N GLY A 139 15.17 -18.31 12.31
CA GLY A 139 16.33 -18.92 12.97
C GLY A 139 17.62 -18.87 12.14
N GLU A 140 17.58 -18.22 10.99
CA GLU A 140 18.69 -18.06 10.02
C GLU A 140 19.21 -16.61 10.05
N TYR A 141 20.30 -16.33 9.35
CA TYR A 141 20.75 -14.95 9.13
C TYR A 141 19.67 -14.13 8.40
N ILE A 142 19.60 -12.82 8.64
CA ILE A 142 18.62 -11.96 7.97
C ILE A 142 18.82 -11.97 6.44
N HIS A 143 17.76 -12.39 5.74
CA HIS A 143 17.55 -12.15 4.32
C HIS A 143 16.55 -11.01 4.15
N SER A 144 16.89 -10.05 3.28
CA SER A 144 15.99 -9.01 2.78
C SER A 144 15.30 -9.49 1.50
N GLU A 145 13.97 -9.43 1.47
CA GLU A 145 13.17 -10.14 0.49
C GLU A 145 12.07 -9.28 -0.16
N GLY A 146 11.90 -9.51 -1.47
CA GLY A 146 10.85 -8.95 -2.30
C GLY A 146 10.97 -7.46 -2.60
N LEU A 147 9.88 -6.87 -3.11
CA LEU A 147 9.83 -5.49 -3.61
C LEU A 147 10.40 -4.45 -2.63
N LEU A 148 10.13 -4.61 -1.33
CA LEU A 148 10.53 -3.67 -0.28
C LEU A 148 11.62 -4.22 0.65
N GLN A 149 12.32 -5.30 0.25
CA GLN A 149 13.49 -5.86 0.95
C GLN A 149 13.26 -6.16 2.44
N LEU A 150 12.13 -6.78 2.74
CA LEU A 150 11.60 -7.06 4.09
C LEU A 150 12.10 -8.38 4.67
N THR A 151 11.85 -8.62 5.96
CA THR A 151 12.28 -9.83 6.70
C THR A 151 11.08 -10.62 7.24
N TYR A 152 11.25 -11.89 7.62
CA TYR A 152 10.16 -12.63 8.28
C TYR A 152 9.91 -12.15 9.70
N GLU A 153 10.92 -11.58 10.36
CA GLU A 153 10.76 -10.93 11.65
C GLU A 153 9.73 -9.78 11.61
N ASP A 154 9.51 -9.15 10.45
CA ASP A 154 8.48 -8.12 10.28
C ASP A 154 7.05 -8.67 10.40
N ALA A 155 6.82 -9.97 10.14
CA ALA A 155 5.56 -10.63 10.44
C ALA A 155 5.24 -10.58 11.95
N LYS A 156 6.24 -10.80 12.79
CA LYS A 156 6.13 -10.73 14.26
C LYS A 156 6.02 -9.30 14.77
N ARG A 157 6.73 -8.35 14.15
CA ARG A 157 6.76 -6.93 14.58
C ARG A 157 5.55 -6.11 14.11
N TYR A 158 5.00 -6.39 12.93
CA TYR A 158 3.98 -5.59 12.27
C TYR A 158 2.73 -6.42 11.85
N GLY A 159 2.67 -7.69 12.23
CA GLY A 159 1.56 -8.61 11.94
C GLY A 159 1.44 -8.97 10.45
N CYS A 160 2.53 -8.86 9.68
CA CYS A 160 2.51 -9.08 8.23
C CYS A 160 2.16 -10.52 7.86
N ASP A 161 1.51 -10.69 6.71
CA ASP A 161 1.00 -11.97 6.21
C ASP A 161 2.12 -12.79 5.54
N PHE A 162 3.15 -13.13 6.32
CA PHE A 162 4.26 -13.98 5.90
C PHE A 162 4.22 -15.31 6.68
N ASN A 163 4.32 -16.43 5.97
CA ASN A 163 4.21 -17.78 6.50
C ASN A 163 5.51 -18.56 6.28
N TRP A 164 6.51 -18.31 7.12
CA TRP A 164 7.80 -19.01 7.06
C TRP A 164 7.66 -20.54 7.09
N SER A 165 6.67 -21.08 7.82
CA SER A 165 6.45 -22.54 7.92
C SER A 165 6.10 -23.19 6.58
N ALA A 166 5.40 -22.46 5.70
CA ALA A 166 5.15 -22.84 4.32
C ALA A 166 6.34 -22.47 3.42
N ASP A 167 6.79 -21.22 3.49
CA ASP A 167 7.76 -20.64 2.57
C ASP A 167 9.14 -21.31 2.61
N ARG A 168 9.57 -21.84 3.77
CA ARG A 168 10.83 -22.59 3.93
C ARG A 168 10.88 -23.92 3.16
N LYS A 169 9.76 -24.34 2.57
CA LYS A 169 9.67 -25.55 1.72
C LYS A 169 9.82 -25.22 0.23
N LEU A 170 9.92 -23.94 -0.12
CA LEU A 170 10.01 -23.43 -1.48
C LEU A 170 11.42 -22.89 -1.75
N PRO A 171 11.90 -22.90 -3.02
CA PRO A 171 13.16 -22.27 -3.40
C PRO A 171 13.22 -20.78 -3.00
N PRO A 172 14.40 -20.21 -2.66
CA PRO A 172 14.49 -18.82 -2.18
C PRO A 172 13.88 -17.75 -3.08
N HIS A 173 13.90 -17.91 -4.40
CA HIS A 173 13.30 -16.97 -5.35
C HIS A 173 11.90 -17.39 -5.87
N ASP A 174 11.27 -18.39 -5.26
CA ASP A 174 9.94 -18.87 -5.69
C ASP A 174 8.85 -17.81 -5.41
N PRO A 175 8.15 -17.30 -6.43
CA PRO A 175 7.13 -16.27 -6.27
C PRO A 175 5.90 -16.71 -5.46
N GLN A 176 5.75 -18.01 -5.16
CA GLN A 176 4.73 -18.52 -4.25
C GLN A 176 5.05 -18.23 -2.78
N ARG A 177 6.33 -17.98 -2.42
CA ARG A 177 6.70 -17.59 -1.04
C ARG A 177 5.94 -16.32 -0.65
N THR A 178 5.18 -16.39 0.44
CA THR A 178 4.28 -15.31 0.88
C THR A 178 4.97 -13.97 1.10
N ILE A 179 6.28 -13.96 1.44
CA ILE A 179 7.07 -12.71 1.52
C ILE A 179 7.37 -12.08 0.15
N LEU A 180 7.45 -12.88 -0.93
CA LEU A 180 7.72 -12.43 -2.29
C LEU A 180 6.43 -12.06 -3.06
N GLN A 181 5.26 -12.51 -2.57
CA GLN A 181 3.98 -12.08 -3.12
C GLN A 181 3.80 -10.56 -2.94
N ALA A 182 3.77 -9.83 -4.07
CA ALA A 182 3.76 -8.36 -4.09
C ALA A 182 2.70 -7.73 -3.17
N LYS A 183 1.49 -8.30 -3.13
CA LYS A 183 0.42 -7.88 -2.20
C LYS A 183 0.89 -7.89 -0.75
N ASN A 184 1.45 -9.00 -0.27
CA ASN A 184 1.79 -9.18 1.13
C ASN A 184 3.03 -8.34 1.50
N ASN A 185 4.02 -8.26 0.60
CA ASN A 185 5.20 -7.41 0.75
C ASN A 185 4.83 -5.91 0.84
N LEU A 186 4.02 -5.41 -0.12
CA LEU A 186 3.58 -4.00 -0.14
C LEU A 186 2.68 -3.64 1.05
N LEU A 187 1.72 -4.52 1.41
CA LEU A 187 0.87 -4.29 2.58
C LEU A 187 1.67 -4.30 3.89
N CYS A 188 2.72 -5.12 3.99
CA CYS A 188 3.64 -5.06 5.12
C CYS A 188 4.40 -3.71 5.17
N GLY A 189 4.93 -3.25 4.04
CA GLY A 189 5.56 -1.93 3.93
C GLY A 189 4.64 -0.78 4.34
N ILE A 190 3.36 -0.80 3.97
CA ILE A 190 2.38 0.19 4.43
C ILE A 190 2.26 0.19 5.96
N ARG A 191 2.27 -0.98 6.62
CA ARG A 191 2.23 -1.07 8.09
C ARG A 191 3.51 -0.57 8.76
N ILE A 192 4.67 -0.93 8.21
CA ILE A 192 5.99 -0.48 8.70
C ILE A 192 6.06 1.05 8.64
N LEU A 193 5.77 1.64 7.47
CA LEU A 193 5.78 3.08 7.27
C LEU A 193 4.72 3.78 8.14
N SER A 194 3.50 3.25 8.22
CA SER A 194 2.45 3.76 9.10
C SER A 194 2.91 3.78 10.55
N ASN A 195 3.53 2.71 11.05
CA ASN A 195 4.04 2.64 12.41
C ASN A 195 5.14 3.67 12.66
N GLN A 196 6.07 3.84 11.73
CA GLN A 196 7.12 4.86 11.82
C GLN A 196 6.53 6.28 11.92
N ILE A 197 5.61 6.65 11.03
CA ILE A 197 5.21 8.05 10.87
C ILE A 197 3.97 8.44 11.70
N LEU A 198 3.09 7.49 12.03
CA LEU A 198 1.83 7.74 12.76
C LEU A 198 1.87 7.32 14.22
N THR A 199 2.60 6.25 14.55
CA THR A 199 2.73 5.70 15.92
C THR A 199 3.99 6.25 16.59
N GLN A 200 5.17 5.99 16.01
CA GLN A 200 6.46 6.49 16.52
C GLN A 200 6.66 8.00 16.26
N ARG A 201 5.80 8.62 15.44
CA ARG A 201 5.85 10.05 15.06
C ARG A 201 7.18 10.52 14.46
N LYS A 202 7.97 9.59 13.91
CA LYS A 202 9.22 9.89 13.21
C LYS A 202 8.94 10.57 11.86
N PRO A 203 9.89 11.35 11.31
CA PRO A 203 9.87 11.77 9.91
C PRO A 203 9.76 10.57 8.96
N ILE A 204 9.38 10.82 7.70
CA ILE A 204 9.52 9.83 6.62
C ILE A 204 11.01 9.62 6.34
N TYR A 205 11.76 10.72 6.26
CA TYR A 205 13.18 10.73 5.94
C TYR A 205 14.02 11.05 7.18
N SER A 206 14.67 10.04 7.75
CA SER A 206 15.51 10.18 8.94
C SER A 206 16.64 9.14 8.93
N PRO A 207 17.78 9.37 9.62
CA PRO A 207 18.82 8.36 9.78
C PRO A 207 18.37 7.06 10.49
N THR A 208 17.16 7.04 11.06
CA THR A 208 16.58 5.86 11.74
C THR A 208 15.31 5.33 11.05
N SER A 209 15.09 5.72 9.78
CA SER A 209 14.03 5.15 8.95
C SER A 209 14.32 3.67 8.69
N TYR A 210 13.29 2.83 8.65
CA TYR A 210 13.43 1.38 8.46
C TYR A 210 14.27 1.04 7.22
N TRP A 211 13.94 1.67 6.08
CA TRP A 211 14.64 1.49 4.82
C TRP A 211 15.85 2.42 4.70
N SER A 212 17.00 1.89 4.28
CA SER A 212 18.22 2.68 4.02
C SER A 212 18.01 3.72 2.90
N THR A 213 17.14 3.40 1.94
CA THR A 213 16.68 4.31 0.87
C THR A 213 15.85 5.49 1.37
N LEU A 214 15.43 5.50 2.64
CA LEU A 214 14.77 6.63 3.30
C LEU A 214 15.66 7.33 4.34
N GLN A 215 16.96 7.00 4.42
CA GLN A 215 17.92 7.60 5.35
C GLN A 215 18.77 8.68 4.65
N PRO A 216 18.53 9.99 4.88
CA PRO A 216 19.24 11.06 4.15
C PRO A 216 20.76 10.98 4.28
N GLY A 217 21.46 11.16 3.16
CA GLY A 217 22.93 11.20 3.09
C GLY A 217 23.58 9.91 2.57
N THR A 218 22.86 8.78 2.56
CA THR A 218 23.34 7.49 2.02
C THR A 218 23.26 7.46 0.47
N GLU A 219 23.98 6.52 -0.17
CA GLU A 219 23.80 6.29 -1.62
C GLU A 219 22.41 5.71 -1.91
N SER A 220 21.92 4.77 -1.09
CA SER A 220 20.57 4.21 -1.20
C SER A 220 19.49 5.30 -1.25
N PHE A 221 19.63 6.34 -0.43
CA PHE A 221 18.72 7.48 -0.45
C PHE A 221 18.79 8.26 -1.77
N ARG A 222 19.97 8.47 -2.35
CA ARG A 222 20.10 9.10 -3.67
C ARG A 222 19.44 8.28 -4.78
N ILE A 223 19.44 6.95 -4.67
CA ILE A 223 18.72 6.07 -5.59
C ILE A 223 17.21 6.33 -5.49
N PHE A 224 16.66 6.42 -4.28
CA PHE A 224 15.26 6.79 -4.07
C PHE A 224 14.93 8.22 -4.52
N GLU A 225 15.79 9.21 -4.28
CA GLU A 225 15.57 10.59 -4.76
C GLU A 225 15.49 10.64 -6.29
N LYS A 226 16.34 9.87 -7.01
CA LYS A 226 16.23 9.73 -8.48
C LYS A 226 14.85 9.22 -8.88
N GLN A 227 14.25 8.30 -8.11
CA GLN A 227 12.91 7.77 -8.41
C GLN A 227 11.78 8.75 -8.13
N MET A 228 11.93 9.64 -7.14
CA MET A 228 10.91 10.61 -6.71
C MET A 228 10.90 11.92 -7.53
N THR A 229 11.55 11.96 -8.69
CA THR A 229 11.68 13.17 -9.52
C THR A 229 10.42 13.56 -10.30
N ASN A 230 9.46 12.64 -10.52
CA ASN A 230 8.24 12.91 -11.30
C ASN A 230 6.93 12.50 -10.58
N PRO A 231 6.68 12.98 -9.35
CA PRO A 231 5.48 12.63 -8.58
C PRO A 231 4.19 13.09 -9.28
N PRO A 232 3.02 12.56 -8.87
CA PRO A 232 1.73 12.95 -9.44
C PRO A 232 1.58 14.47 -9.55
N GLN A 233 1.10 14.97 -10.69
CA GLN A 233 1.03 16.41 -11.00
C GLN A 233 0.38 17.24 -9.87
N ALA A 234 -0.59 16.67 -9.17
CA ALA A 234 -1.27 17.27 -8.01
C ALA A 234 -0.31 17.69 -6.87
N CYS A 235 0.84 17.03 -6.71
CA CYS A 235 1.90 17.41 -5.77
C CYS A 235 2.52 18.77 -6.06
N GLY A 236 2.49 19.22 -7.32
CA GLY A 236 2.94 20.54 -7.74
C GLY A 236 4.46 20.79 -7.66
N LEU A 237 5.29 19.75 -7.61
CA LEU A 237 6.75 19.86 -7.45
C LEU A 237 7.41 20.74 -8.53
N HIS A 238 6.95 20.64 -9.78
CA HIS A 238 7.53 21.36 -10.93
C HIS A 238 6.77 22.63 -11.32
N ILE A 239 5.80 23.06 -10.51
CA ILE A 239 5.06 24.30 -10.80
C ILE A 239 5.89 25.48 -10.29
N LYS A 240 6.63 26.13 -11.21
CA LYS A 240 7.24 27.45 -10.94
C LYS A 240 6.18 28.35 -10.33
N ALA A 241 6.50 28.99 -9.20
CA ALA A 241 5.60 29.97 -8.61
C ALA A 241 5.39 31.10 -9.63
N VAL A 242 4.16 31.25 -10.12
CA VAL A 242 3.75 32.49 -10.79
C VAL A 242 3.90 33.58 -9.74
N PRO A 243 4.71 34.63 -9.98
CA PRO A 243 4.84 35.73 -9.03
C PRO A 243 3.46 36.26 -8.70
N ALA A 244 3.17 36.43 -7.41
CA ALA A 244 1.91 37.02 -7.00
C ALA A 244 1.80 38.40 -7.67
N ARG A 245 0.82 38.57 -8.55
CA ARG A 245 0.62 39.81 -9.30
C ARG A 245 0.35 40.90 -8.28
N THR A 246 1.35 41.75 -8.04
CA THR A 246 1.28 42.83 -7.05
C THR A 246 0.03 43.64 -7.36
N ALA A 247 -0.88 43.76 -6.40
CA ALA A 247 -2.06 44.59 -6.58
C ALA A 247 -1.57 46.02 -6.82
N GLN A 248 -1.73 46.52 -8.05
CA GLN A 248 -1.48 47.93 -8.33
C GLN A 248 -2.47 48.74 -7.48
N PRO A 249 -2.02 49.77 -6.74
CA PRO A 249 -2.94 50.67 -6.06
C PRO A 249 -3.90 51.26 -7.09
N GLN A 250 -5.20 51.23 -6.79
CA GLN A 250 -6.16 52.01 -7.57
C GLN A 250 -5.80 53.50 -7.43
N PRO A 251 -5.80 54.29 -8.51
CA PRO A 251 -5.70 55.73 -8.40
C PRO A 251 -6.86 56.26 -7.54
N LEU A 252 -6.59 57.22 -6.64
CA LEU A 252 -7.67 57.99 -6.04
C LEU A 252 -8.37 58.79 -7.14
N GLU A 253 -9.65 58.50 -7.39
CA GLU A 253 -10.52 59.42 -8.11
C GLU A 253 -10.73 60.66 -7.24
N ALA A 254 -10.26 61.81 -7.72
CA ALA A 254 -10.49 63.10 -7.08
C ALA A 254 -11.89 63.62 -7.45
N SER A 255 -12.62 64.10 -6.44
CA SER A 255 -14.00 64.59 -6.58
C SER A 255 -14.16 65.70 -7.63
N ARG A 256 -15.31 65.67 -8.32
CA ARG A 256 -16.06 66.85 -8.75
C ARG A 256 -17.54 66.60 -8.50
#